data_AF-G5LPM1-F1
#
_entry.id   AF-G5LPM1-F1
#
_cell.length_a   1.000
_cell.length_b   1.000
_cell.length_c   1.000
_cell.angle_alpha   90.00
_cell.angle_beta   90.00
_cell.angle_gamma   90.00
#
_symmetry.space_group_name_H-M   'P 1'
#
loop_
_entity.id
_entity.type
_entity.pdbx_description
1 polymer ?
#
loop_
_entity_poly.entity_id
_entity_poly.type
_entity_poly.pdbx_seq_one_letter_code
_entity_poly.pdbx_strand_id
1 'polypeptide(L)' 'MASGDITRYVITVTFHEDSLTEINELNNHLTRSGFLLTLTDDEGNVHELGTNTFGFVSAQTR' A
#
# COMPACT_ATOMS: atom_id res chain seq x y z
N MET A 1 -26.28 -9.31 -0.37
CA MET A 1 -25.63 -8.01 -0.14
C MET A 1 -24.69 -7.78 -1.31
N ALA A 2 -24.82 -6.67 -2.03
CA ALA A 2 -23.90 -6.35 -3.13
C ALA A 2 -22.60 -5.79 -2.52
N SER A 3 -21.79 -6.67 -1.94
CA SER A 3 -20.39 -6.37 -1.65
C SER A 3 -19.69 -6.27 -3.00
N GLY A 4 -19.60 -5.07 -3.57
CA GLY A 4 -18.73 -4.88 -4.74
C GLY A 4 -17.34 -5.39 -4.37
N ASP A 5 -16.77 -6.32 -5.15
CA ASP A 5 -15.56 -7.01 -4.73
C ASP A 5 -14.47 -5.97 -4.44
N ILE A 6 -13.89 -6.05 -3.25
CA ILE A 6 -12.81 -5.18 -2.80
C ILE A 6 -11.54 -5.70 -3.44
N THR A 7 -10.86 -4.87 -4.22
CA THR A 7 -9.56 -5.24 -4.80
C THR A 7 -8.44 -4.67 -3.93
N ARG A 8 -7.48 -5.53 -3.60
CA ARG A 8 -6.28 -5.20 -2.82
C ARG A 8 -5.08 -5.24 -3.75
N TYR A 9 -4.25 -4.21 -3.69
CA TYR A 9 -3.06 -4.07 -4.50
C TYR A 9 -1.84 -3.98 -3.59
N VAL A 10 -0.74 -4.59 -4.04
CA VAL A 10 0.61 -4.34 -3.53
C VAL A 10 1.31 -3.47 -4.56
N ILE A 11 1.77 -2.29 -4.12
CA ILE A 11 2.38 -1.28 -4.98
C ILE A 11 3.80 -1.08 -4.50
N THR A 12 4.77 -1.43 -5.35
CA THR A 12 6.18 -1.12 -5.13
C THR A 12 6.57 0.09 -5.96
N VAL A 13 7.08 1.12 -5.30
CA VAL A 13 7.56 2.35 -5.94
C VAL A 13 9.07 2.23 -6.10
N THR A 14 9.57 2.48 -7.31
CA THR A 14 11.01 2.46 -7.59
C THR A 14 11.43 3.82 -8.09
N PHE A 15 12.43 4.41 -7.44
CA PHE A 15 12.98 5.71 -7.80
C PHE A 15 14.47 5.75 -7.39
N HIS A 16 15.21 6.74 -7.90
CA HIS A 16 16.57 6.98 -7.42
C HIS A 16 16.48 7.71 -6.08
N GLU A 17 17.05 7.11 -5.05
CA GLU A 17 17.02 7.60 -3.68
C GLU A 17 18.42 8.14 -3.35
N ASP A 18 18.55 9.46 -3.20
CA ASP A 18 19.80 10.12 -2.80
C ASP A 18 19.96 10.11 -1.27
N SER A 19 18.85 9.99 -0.52
CA SER A 19 18.88 9.96 0.95
C SER A 19 17.69 9.24 1.61
N LEU A 20 17.89 8.85 2.87
CA LEU A 20 16.81 8.33 3.73
C LEU A 20 15.68 9.34 3.95
N THR A 21 15.93 10.64 3.76
CA THR A 21 14.89 11.67 3.88
C THR A 21 13.81 11.49 2.82
N GLU A 22 14.19 11.16 1.58
CA GLU A 22 13.23 10.98 0.48
C GLU A 22 12.33 9.77 0.69
N ILE A 23 12.89 8.68 1.21
CA ILE A 23 12.12 7.49 1.63
C ILE A 23 11.09 7.87 2.70
N ASN A 24 11.50 8.68 3.69
CA ASN A 24 10.61 9.13 4.75
C ASN A 24 9.51 10.06 4.23
N GLU A 25 9.82 10.96 3.30
CA GLU A 25 8.83 11.82 2.65
C GLU A 25 7.82 10.99 1.84
N LEU A 26 8.28 10.00 1.07
CA LEU A 26 7.40 9.10 0.32
C LEU A 26 6.47 8.32 1.25
N ASN A 27 7.02 7.72 2.32
CA ASN A 27 6.23 7.02 3.33
C ASN A 27 5.19 7.95 3.97
N ASN A 28 5.60 9.15 4.39
CA ASN A 28 4.71 10.13 4.99
C ASN A 28 3.60 10.58 4.04
N HIS A 29 3.92 10.75 2.76
CA HIS A 29 2.95 11.16 1.76
C HIS A 29 1.91 10.06 1.54
N LEU A 30 2.36 8.84 1.23
CA LEU A 30 1.45 7.74 0.87
C LEU A 30 0.60 7.27 2.04
N THR A 31 1.15 7.17 3.25
CA THR A 31 0.37 6.79 4.44
C THR A 31 -0.72 7.82 4.77
N ARG A 32 -0.45 9.13 4.61
CA ARG A 32 -1.47 10.18 4.76
C ARG A 32 -2.51 10.15 3.63
N SER A 33 -2.16 9.62 2.46
CA SER A 33 -3.08 9.39 1.34
C SER A 33 -3.87 8.07 1.45
N GLY A 34 -3.73 7.32 2.55
CA GLY A 34 -4.51 6.11 2.81
C GLY A 34 -3.89 4.82 2.28
N PHE A 35 -2.64 4.85 1.81
CA PHE A 35 -1.88 3.63 1.55
C PHE A 35 -1.47 2.97 2.86
N LEU A 36 -1.38 1.64 2.84
CA LEU A 36 -1.14 0.81 4.01
C LEU A 36 0.32 0.32 4.03
N LEU A 37 0.89 0.17 5.21
CA LEU A 37 2.19 -0.50 5.42
C LEU A 37 2.03 -2.00 5.68
N THR A 38 0.80 -2.45 5.88
CA THR A 38 0.45 -3.86 6.04
C THR A 38 -0.68 -4.22 5.10
N LEU A 39 -0.75 -5.49 4.71
CA LEU A 39 -1.86 -6.01 3.92
C LEU A 39 -2.33 -7.34 4.47
N THR A 40 -3.65 -7.49 4.59
CA THR A 40 -4.27 -8.76 4.94
C THR A 40 -4.45 -9.62 3.69
N ASP A 41 -3.96 -10.86 3.73
CA ASP A 41 -4.18 -11.84 2.67
C ASP A 41 -5.62 -12.41 2.69
N ASP A 42 -5.92 -13.29 1.73
CA ASP A 42 -7.25 -13.88 1.60
C ASP A 42 -7.59 -14.87 2.74
N GLU A 43 -6.59 -15.34 3.49
CA GLU A 43 -6.74 -16.20 4.65
C GLU A 43 -6.96 -15.39 5.95
N GLY A 44 -6.83 -14.06 5.88
CA GLY A 44 -6.98 -13.16 7.02
C GLY A 44 -5.69 -12.88 7.78
N ASN A 45 -4.53 -13.36 7.30
CA ASN A 45 -3.24 -13.08 7.94
C ASN A 45 -2.74 -11.69 7.53
N VAL A 46 -2.20 -10.94 8.49
CA VAL A 46 -1.61 -9.62 8.25
C VAL A 46 -0.13 -9.78 7.92
N HIS A 47 0.31 -9.16 6.82
CA HIS A 47 1.70 -9.11 6.40
C HIS A 47 2.24 -7.68 6.46
N GLU A 48 3.44 -7.51 7.00
CA GLU A 48 4.21 -6.27 6.88
C GLU A 48 4.74 -6.14 5.45
N LEU A 49 4.65 -4.93 4.90
CA LEU A 49 5.18 -4.61 3.60
C LEU A 49 6.59 -4.02 3.74
N GLY A 50 7.46 -4.36 2.79
CA GLY A 50 8.85 -3.90 2.79
C GLY A 50 9.01 -2.42 2.44
N THR A 51 10.24 -1.94 2.49
CA THR A 51 10.60 -0.57 2.05
C THR A 51 10.04 -0.27 0.67
N ASN A 52 9.49 0.93 0.51
CA ASN A 52 8.88 1.43 -0.73
C ASN A 52 7.75 0.55 -1.28
N THR A 53 7.15 -0.31 -0.45
CA THR A 53 6.05 -1.20 -0.82
C THR A 53 4.83 -0.92 0.05
N PHE A 54 3.67 -0.75 -0.59
CA PHE A 54 2.46 -0.25 0.05
C PHE A 54 1.22 -1.01 -0.39
N GLY A 55 0.28 -1.16 0.53
CA GLY A 55 -1.04 -1.71 0.27
C GLY A 55 -1.99 -0.62 -0.19
N PHE A 56 -2.85 -0.93 -1.16
CA PHE A 56 -3.96 -0.06 -1.55
C PHE A 56 -5.23 -0.87 -1.71
N VAL A 57 -6.34 -0.36 -1.17
CA VAL A 57 -7.63 -1.04 -1.17
C VAL A 57 -8.62 -0.14 -1.89
N SER A 58 -9.18 -0.65 -2.99
CA SER A 58 -10.17 0.08 -3.78
C SER A 58 -11.47 -0.73 -3.87
N ALA A 59 -12.60 -0.02 -3.85
CA ALA A 59 -13.80 -0.57 -4.47
C ALA A 59 -13.50 -0.76 -5.96
N GLN A 60 -13.84 -1.93 -6.52
CA GLN A 60 -13.58 -2.27 -7.93
C GLN A 60 -13.79 -1.09 -8.89
N THR A 61 -12.78 -0.82 -9.71
CA THR A 61 -12.94 0.01 -10.91
C THR A 61 -13.84 -0.74 -11.88
N ARG A 62 -14.96 -0.14 -12.23
CA ARG A 62 -15.91 -0.66 -13.21
C ARG A 62 -15.44 -0.41 -14.64
#